data_AF-A0A1M6B9Q6-F1
#
_entry.id   AF-A0A1M6B9Q6-F1
#
_cell.length_a   1.000
_cell.length_b   1.000
_cell.length_c   1.000
_cell.angle_alpha   90.00
_cell.angle_beta   90.00
_cell.angle_gamma   90.00
#
_symmetry.space_group_name_H-M   'P 1'
#
loop_
_entity.id
_entity.type
_entity.pdbx_description
1 polymer ?
#
loop_
_entity_poly.entity_id
_entity_poly.type
_entity_poly.pdbx_seq_one_letter_code
_entity_poly.pdbx_strand_id
1 'polypeptide(L)'
;MKTIYTYYPNLRPGYSDIAELNTKNEIKEIQTYLRQAGFNIGNAGVDGILGKNTKRAIYEFFMKEIGGSGTGGGGGTTTPPNNRPTTPTNPGAKVKLTLDVMRNVRFRNSNDINIFFQQTTGQDFVDFFRSKVGGRNPYWKKRKIPSGITYKKNFNNIFNQIPVLYGEQSINLFQFLGLVSAMINETGGKFKPIRESNWVSLLGRLKYAYGTNGGKKKSYNDSKSAKSVHQLIHDPDFVRAHKTPGVRLSYLRKFNWRGSTFPKVSLNDAEVEFLCQCDVYKFSGLGLIQTTWRPAYKRIINYVLNYRGTNPRINNVKMNWRIHGNADKVADLSKYQEWEYLFQEPEVASKAVFLHNQRSRYLSFSVSGLSYQRMLDKAGNIGYRIGGTKRARDKVRNRVDQIIQAMKRSGR
;
A
#
# COMPACT_ATOMS: atom_id res chain seq x y z
N MET A 1 -31.54 -13.56 -15.90
CA MET A 1 -30.19 -13.96 -15.43
C MET A 1 -30.36 -14.64 -14.07
N LYS A 2 -30.21 -15.97 -13.97
CA LYS A 2 -30.41 -16.71 -12.70
C LYS A 2 -29.06 -16.83 -11.98
N THR A 3 -28.89 -16.09 -10.90
CA THR A 3 -27.68 -16.11 -10.05
C THR A 3 -27.70 -17.31 -9.10
N ILE A 4 -26.56 -17.68 -8.52
CA ILE A 4 -26.45 -18.80 -7.56
C ILE A 4 -27.36 -18.61 -6.32
N TYR A 5 -27.70 -17.35 -6.02
CA TYR A 5 -28.64 -16.94 -4.97
C TYR A 5 -30.08 -17.40 -5.22
N THR A 6 -30.44 -17.70 -6.47
CA THR A 6 -31.77 -18.21 -6.83
C THR A 6 -32.02 -19.63 -6.29
N TYR A 7 -30.95 -20.37 -5.94
CA TYR A 7 -31.04 -21.76 -5.47
C TYR A 7 -30.60 -21.95 -4.01
N TYR A 8 -29.98 -20.95 -3.37
CA TYR A 8 -29.47 -21.03 -2.00
C TYR A 8 -29.68 -19.70 -1.24
N PRO A 9 -30.85 -19.48 -0.63
CA PRO A 9 -31.21 -18.19 -0.01
C PRO A 9 -30.41 -17.84 1.27
N ASN A 10 -29.64 -18.79 1.82
CA ASN A 10 -28.89 -18.59 3.07
C ASN A 10 -27.46 -18.06 2.89
N LEU A 11 -27.06 -17.68 1.68
CA LEU A 11 -25.75 -17.07 1.41
C LEU A 11 -25.74 -15.59 1.82
N ARG A 12 -24.97 -15.24 2.85
CA ARG A 12 -24.79 -13.84 3.32
C ARG A 12 -24.10 -12.96 2.25
N PRO A 13 -24.49 -11.67 2.14
CA PRO A 13 -23.97 -10.76 1.12
C PRO A 13 -22.55 -10.30 1.48
N GLY A 14 -21.55 -11.03 0.99
CA GLY A 14 -20.13 -10.68 1.08
C GLY A 14 -19.22 -11.37 0.06
N TYR A 15 -19.78 -12.22 -0.79
CA TYR A 15 -19.06 -13.01 -1.79
C TYR A 15 -19.62 -12.77 -3.19
N SER A 16 -19.62 -11.50 -3.62
CA SER A 16 -20.01 -11.09 -4.98
C SER A 16 -19.01 -11.50 -6.07
N ASP A 17 -17.84 -12.05 -5.70
CA ASP A 17 -16.71 -12.20 -6.63
C ASP A 17 -16.68 -13.52 -7.41
N ILE A 18 -17.69 -14.39 -7.29
CA ILE A 18 -17.83 -15.57 -8.16
C ILE A 18 -18.55 -15.20 -9.48
N ALA A 19 -18.81 -13.90 -9.70
CA ALA A 19 -19.57 -13.41 -10.85
C ALA A 19 -18.80 -13.39 -12.18
N GLU A 20 -17.51 -13.73 -12.23
CA GLU A 20 -16.76 -13.67 -13.51
C GLU A 20 -15.80 -14.86 -13.69
N LEU A 21 -16.33 -16.04 -13.98
CA LEU A 21 -15.62 -17.07 -14.76
C LEU A 21 -16.04 -16.87 -16.21
N ASN A 22 -15.40 -15.93 -16.91
CA ASN A 22 -15.93 -15.36 -18.14
C ASN A 22 -15.40 -16.01 -19.42
N THR A 23 -14.49 -16.98 -19.33
CA THR A 23 -14.00 -17.70 -20.50
C THR A 23 -14.10 -19.21 -20.36
N LYS A 24 -14.40 -19.88 -21.49
CA LYS A 24 -14.40 -21.34 -21.61
C LYS A 24 -13.07 -21.95 -21.14
N ASN A 25 -11.95 -21.25 -21.33
CA ASN A 25 -10.62 -21.72 -20.93
C ASN A 25 -10.42 -21.67 -19.42
N GLU A 26 -10.83 -20.60 -18.75
CA GLU A 26 -10.79 -20.52 -17.27
C GLU A 26 -11.68 -21.59 -16.63
N ILE A 27 -12.86 -21.86 -17.22
CA ILE A 27 -13.75 -22.93 -16.74
C ILE A 27 -13.09 -24.29 -16.93
N LYS A 28 -12.39 -24.53 -18.06
CA LYS A 28 -11.64 -25.77 -18.28
C LYS A 28 -10.48 -25.94 -17.30
N GLU A 29 -9.76 -24.88 -16.97
CA GLU A 29 -8.69 -24.91 -15.97
C GLU A 29 -9.24 -25.31 -14.60
N ILE A 30 -10.37 -24.74 -14.19
CA ILE A 30 -11.04 -25.05 -12.92
C ILE A 30 -11.58 -26.48 -12.91
N GLN A 31 -12.26 -26.92 -13.97
CA GLN A 31 -12.74 -28.30 -14.08
C GLN A 31 -11.59 -29.30 -14.04
N THR A 32 -10.48 -29.00 -14.72
CA THR A 32 -9.27 -29.83 -14.70
C THR A 32 -8.73 -29.95 -13.29
N TYR A 33 -8.61 -28.82 -12.60
CA TYR A 33 -8.16 -28.75 -11.21
C TYR A 33 -9.08 -29.55 -10.26
N LEU A 34 -10.39 -29.32 -10.32
CA LEU A 34 -11.36 -29.98 -9.44
C LEU A 34 -11.37 -31.49 -9.65
N ARG A 35 -11.30 -31.95 -10.90
CA ARG A 35 -11.18 -33.37 -11.23
C ARG A 35 -9.88 -33.96 -10.67
N GLN A 36 -8.75 -33.29 -10.84
CA GLN A 36 -7.46 -33.72 -10.30
C GLN A 36 -7.45 -33.75 -8.77
N ALA A 37 -8.18 -32.84 -8.13
CA ALA A 37 -8.37 -32.79 -6.68
C ALA A 37 -9.41 -33.80 -6.16
N GLY A 38 -9.96 -34.65 -7.03
CA GLY A 38 -10.89 -35.73 -6.68
C GLY A 38 -12.36 -35.31 -6.54
N PHE A 39 -12.73 -34.09 -6.95
CA PHE A 39 -14.11 -33.62 -6.89
C PHE A 39 -14.88 -34.02 -8.15
N ASN A 40 -16.12 -34.48 -7.94
CA ASN A 40 -16.98 -34.93 -9.03
C ASN A 40 -17.58 -33.74 -9.80
N ILE A 41 -17.04 -33.49 -10.99
CA ILE A 41 -17.53 -32.45 -11.92
C ILE A 41 -18.60 -32.96 -12.91
N GLY A 42 -19.06 -34.21 -12.78
CA GLY A 42 -20.06 -34.84 -13.65
C GLY A 42 -19.49 -35.52 -14.90
N ASN A 43 -20.34 -36.27 -15.60
CA ASN A 43 -19.95 -37.14 -16.73
C ASN A 43 -19.39 -36.38 -17.94
N ALA A 44 -19.84 -35.13 -18.16
CA ALA A 44 -19.37 -34.28 -19.26
C ALA A 44 -17.91 -33.83 -19.07
N GLY A 45 -17.44 -33.78 -17.83
CA GLY A 45 -16.03 -33.57 -17.57
C GLY A 45 -15.50 -32.15 -17.76
N VAL A 46 -14.34 -32.02 -18.41
CA VAL A 46 -13.68 -30.73 -18.69
C VAL A 46 -14.20 -30.19 -20.03
N ASP A 47 -15.41 -29.66 -20.01
CA ASP A 47 -16.14 -29.16 -21.19
C ASP A 47 -16.06 -27.63 -21.36
N GLY A 48 -15.63 -26.91 -20.31
CA GLY A 48 -15.60 -25.45 -20.26
C GLY A 48 -16.96 -24.81 -20.01
N ILE A 49 -17.94 -25.58 -19.53
CA ILE A 49 -19.28 -25.12 -19.17
C ILE A 49 -19.40 -25.10 -17.64
N LEU A 50 -19.77 -23.94 -17.08
CA LEU A 50 -19.99 -23.81 -15.63
C LEU A 50 -21.35 -24.41 -15.22
N GLY A 51 -21.47 -25.73 -15.36
CA GLY A 51 -22.67 -26.50 -15.05
C GLY A 51 -22.90 -26.73 -13.55
N LYS A 52 -24.04 -27.34 -13.20
CA LYS A 52 -24.45 -27.62 -11.81
C LYS A 52 -23.39 -28.42 -11.04
N ASN A 53 -22.78 -29.43 -11.67
CA ASN A 53 -21.79 -30.29 -11.04
C ASN A 53 -20.46 -29.58 -10.81
N THR A 54 -19.98 -28.77 -11.77
CA THR A 54 -18.79 -27.93 -11.59
C THR A 54 -18.99 -26.92 -10.46
N LYS A 55 -20.15 -26.26 -10.37
CA LYS A 55 -20.48 -25.35 -9.26
C LYS A 55 -20.50 -26.05 -7.90
N ARG A 56 -21.05 -27.27 -7.83
CA ARG A 56 -21.04 -28.09 -6.60
C ARG A 56 -19.62 -28.49 -6.20
N ALA A 57 -18.81 -28.94 -7.15
CA ALA A 57 -17.42 -29.30 -6.90
C ALA A 57 -16.59 -28.10 -6.40
N ILE A 58 -16.82 -26.89 -6.93
CA ILE A 58 -16.21 -25.65 -6.41
C ILE A 58 -16.58 -25.44 -4.95
N TYR A 59 -17.86 -25.60 -4.61
CA TYR A 59 -18.34 -25.45 -3.22
C TYR A 59 -17.71 -26.49 -2.28
N GLU A 60 -17.74 -27.77 -2.66
CA GLU A 60 -17.14 -28.86 -1.87
C GLU A 60 -15.64 -28.65 -1.67
N PHE A 61 -14.94 -28.15 -2.68
CA PHE A 61 -13.53 -27.78 -2.59
C PHE A 61 -13.29 -26.71 -1.52
N PHE A 62 -14.07 -25.62 -1.52
CA PHE A 62 -13.95 -24.58 -0.50
C PHE A 62 -14.29 -25.08 0.91
N MET A 63 -15.32 -25.93 1.04
CA MET A 63 -15.69 -26.50 2.34
C MET A 63 -14.59 -27.43 2.88
N LYS A 64 -13.94 -28.22 2.02
CA LYS A 64 -12.82 -29.09 2.41
C LYS A 64 -11.56 -28.29 2.79
N GLU A 65 -11.22 -27.27 2.01
CA GLU A 65 -9.99 -26.47 2.24
C GLU A 65 -10.11 -25.51 3.44
N ILE A 66 -11.33 -25.11 3.81
CA ILE A 66 -11.56 -24.21 4.96
C ILE A 66 -11.92 -25.01 6.23
N GLY A 67 -12.53 -26.21 6.11
CA GLY A 67 -12.95 -27.04 7.25
C GLY A 67 -11.91 -28.04 7.78
N GLY A 68 -10.79 -28.27 7.09
CA GLY A 68 -9.85 -29.36 7.38
C GLY A 68 -8.68 -29.06 8.32
N SER A 69 -8.82 -28.17 9.33
CA SER A 69 -7.81 -28.01 10.38
C SER A 69 -8.14 -28.91 11.58
N GLY A 70 -7.78 -30.19 11.51
CA GLY A 70 -7.92 -31.13 12.62
C GLY A 70 -7.40 -32.54 12.32
N THR A 71 -6.26 -32.87 12.95
CA THR A 71 -5.74 -34.22 13.31
C THR A 71 -5.32 -35.23 12.22
N GLY A 72 -4.00 -35.50 12.14
CA GLY A 72 -3.36 -36.81 12.39
C GLY A 72 -3.26 -37.89 11.28
N GLY A 73 -2.02 -38.32 10.97
CA GLY A 73 -1.67 -39.74 10.78
C GLY A 73 -1.21 -40.26 9.39
N GLY A 74 0.11 -40.46 9.24
CA GLY A 74 0.78 -41.66 8.69
C GLY A 74 0.54 -42.18 7.25
N GLY A 75 1.64 -42.45 6.52
CA GLY A 75 1.68 -43.44 5.43
C GLY A 75 2.26 -42.94 4.10
N GLY A 76 3.42 -43.44 3.70
CA GLY A 76 4.13 -43.02 2.50
C GLY A 76 3.50 -43.51 1.20
N THR A 77 3.62 -42.70 0.15
CA THR A 77 3.92 -43.10 -1.24
C THR A 77 4.16 -41.85 -2.08
N THR A 78 5.11 -41.98 -3.01
CA THR A 78 5.66 -40.97 -3.91
C THR A 78 4.59 -40.11 -4.59
N THR A 79 4.64 -38.78 -4.40
CA THR A 79 3.76 -37.82 -5.07
C THR A 79 4.54 -36.85 -5.97
N PRO A 80 4.01 -36.47 -7.16
CA PRO A 80 4.65 -35.54 -8.11
C PRO A 80 4.78 -34.11 -7.54
N PRO A 81 5.56 -33.20 -8.16
CA PRO A 81 5.94 -31.93 -7.56
C PRO A 81 4.72 -31.06 -7.24
N ASN A 82 4.55 -30.79 -5.95
CA ASN A 82 3.43 -30.06 -5.38
C ASN A 82 3.57 -28.56 -5.68
N ASN A 83 2.82 -28.05 -6.66
CA ASN A 83 2.71 -26.63 -7.01
C ASN A 83 1.78 -25.83 -6.06
N ARG A 84 1.63 -26.25 -4.79
CA ARG A 84 0.82 -25.51 -3.81
C ARG A 84 1.57 -24.25 -3.35
N PRO A 85 0.93 -23.07 -3.28
CA PRO A 85 1.53 -21.88 -2.69
C PRO A 85 1.99 -22.19 -1.26
N THR A 86 3.29 -22.08 -1.00
CA THR A 86 3.85 -22.37 0.33
C THR A 86 3.94 -21.10 1.15
N THR A 87 3.33 -21.11 2.33
CA THR A 87 3.61 -20.13 3.37
C THR A 87 4.82 -20.60 4.17
N PRO A 88 5.79 -19.73 4.50
CA PRO A 88 6.93 -20.10 5.34
C PRO A 88 6.47 -20.44 6.76
N THR A 89 6.68 -21.68 7.23
CA THR A 89 6.15 -22.15 8.54
C THR A 89 7.22 -22.55 9.56
N ASN A 90 8.51 -22.70 9.20
CA ASN A 90 9.54 -23.14 10.14
C ASN A 90 10.92 -22.43 9.95
N PRO A 91 11.41 -21.61 10.90
CA PRO A 91 12.65 -20.83 10.75
C PRO A 91 13.94 -21.62 10.50
N GLY A 92 13.98 -22.92 10.85
CA GLY A 92 15.20 -23.74 10.79
C GLY A 92 15.56 -24.33 9.42
N ALA A 93 14.63 -24.38 8.47
CA ALA A 93 14.85 -25.01 7.17
C ALA A 93 15.50 -24.04 6.17
N LYS A 94 16.68 -24.36 5.64
CA LYS A 94 17.30 -23.56 4.56
C LYS A 94 16.53 -23.73 3.25
N VAL A 95 16.25 -22.63 2.56
CA VAL A 95 15.55 -22.61 1.27
C VAL A 95 16.43 -21.98 0.19
N LYS A 96 16.70 -22.71 -0.89
CA LYS A 96 17.39 -22.16 -2.07
C LYS A 96 16.42 -21.32 -2.90
N LEU A 97 16.81 -20.09 -3.25
CA LEU A 97 15.96 -19.18 -4.03
C LEU A 97 15.92 -19.55 -5.52
N THR A 98 15.05 -20.51 -5.88
CA THR A 98 14.76 -20.92 -7.27
C THR A 98 13.64 -20.09 -7.90
N LEU A 99 13.41 -20.24 -9.21
CA LEU A 99 12.28 -19.59 -9.89
C LEU A 99 10.94 -20.03 -9.32
N ASP A 100 10.79 -21.32 -9.00
CA ASP A 100 9.53 -21.85 -8.48
C ASP A 100 9.24 -21.36 -7.07
N VAL A 101 10.26 -21.27 -6.21
CA VAL A 101 10.13 -20.62 -4.89
C VAL A 101 9.67 -19.17 -5.04
N MET A 102 10.31 -18.41 -5.95
CA MET A 102 9.95 -17.01 -6.18
C MET A 102 8.51 -16.82 -6.69
N ARG A 103 7.98 -17.78 -7.47
CA ARG A 103 6.60 -17.74 -7.99
C ARG A 103 5.56 -18.12 -6.96
N ASN A 104 5.88 -19.05 -6.07
CA ASN A 104 4.91 -19.71 -5.20
C ASN A 104 4.87 -19.16 -3.76
N VAL A 105 5.94 -18.52 -3.27
CA VAL A 105 5.95 -17.96 -1.92
C VAL A 105 4.87 -16.89 -1.73
N ARG A 106 4.17 -16.94 -0.60
CA ARG A 106 3.16 -15.97 -0.20
C ARG A 106 3.40 -15.45 1.22
N PHE A 107 3.10 -14.18 1.45
CA PHE A 107 3.25 -13.49 2.73
C PHE A 107 1.92 -12.90 3.19
N ARG A 108 1.49 -13.21 4.40
CA ARG A 108 0.26 -12.66 5.02
C ARG A 108 0.58 -11.56 6.03
N ASN A 109 1.79 -11.53 6.57
CA ASN A 109 2.24 -10.58 7.57
C ASN A 109 3.78 -10.42 7.55
N SER A 110 4.34 -9.64 8.47
CA SER A 110 5.79 -9.46 8.54
C SER A 110 6.55 -10.70 9.01
N ASN A 111 5.91 -11.57 9.78
CA ASN A 111 6.52 -12.81 10.25
C ASN A 111 6.80 -13.77 9.09
N ASP A 112 5.84 -13.97 8.17
CA ASP A 112 6.04 -14.77 6.97
C ASP A 112 7.22 -14.24 6.14
N ILE A 113 7.34 -12.91 6.01
CA ILE A 113 8.47 -12.27 5.31
C ILE A 113 9.78 -12.56 6.03
N ASN A 114 9.86 -12.31 7.34
CA ASN A 114 11.09 -12.49 8.11
C ASN A 114 11.54 -13.96 8.12
N ILE A 115 10.62 -14.92 8.25
CA ILE A 115 10.94 -16.34 8.15
C ILE A 115 11.50 -16.67 6.77
N PHE A 116 10.89 -16.20 5.69
CA PHE A 116 11.40 -16.46 4.34
C PHE A 116 12.82 -15.92 4.13
N PHE A 117 13.11 -14.71 4.60
CA PHE A 117 14.47 -14.15 4.53
C PHE A 117 15.43 -14.92 5.45
N GLN A 118 15.00 -15.35 6.64
CA GLN A 118 15.81 -16.17 7.53
C GLN A 118 16.18 -17.50 6.87
N GLN A 119 15.23 -18.18 6.23
CA GLN A 119 15.44 -19.46 5.54
C GLN A 119 16.34 -19.32 4.30
N THR A 120 16.26 -18.19 3.60
CA THR A 120 17.00 -17.99 2.33
C THR A 120 18.35 -17.31 2.49
N THR A 121 18.56 -16.53 3.56
CA THR A 121 19.76 -15.70 3.77
C THR A 121 20.35 -15.78 5.18
N GLY A 122 19.72 -16.49 6.10
CA GLY A 122 20.16 -16.61 7.50
C GLY A 122 19.91 -15.36 8.36
N GLN A 123 19.11 -14.39 7.88
CA GLN A 123 18.78 -13.14 8.58
C GLN A 123 17.34 -12.72 8.26
N ASP A 124 16.67 -12.01 9.16
CA ASP A 124 15.42 -11.33 8.83
C ASP A 124 15.61 -10.28 7.71
N PHE A 125 14.51 -9.82 7.10
CA PHE A 125 14.59 -8.92 5.95
C PHE A 125 15.38 -7.63 6.24
N VAL A 126 15.17 -7.03 7.42
CA VAL A 126 15.76 -5.73 7.75
C VAL A 126 17.27 -5.86 7.93
N ASP A 127 17.71 -6.89 8.66
CA ASP A 127 19.13 -7.15 8.88
C ASP A 127 19.82 -7.60 7.61
N PHE A 128 19.21 -8.51 6.84
CA PHE A 128 19.69 -8.91 5.53
C PHE A 128 19.88 -7.68 4.62
N PHE A 129 18.85 -6.82 4.53
CA PHE A 129 18.93 -5.64 3.67
C PHE A 129 20.05 -4.72 4.12
N ARG A 130 20.18 -4.45 5.43
CA ARG A 130 21.25 -3.60 5.97
C ARG A 130 22.64 -4.18 5.69
N SER A 131 22.82 -5.48 5.90
CA SER A 131 24.11 -6.16 5.84
C SER A 131 24.54 -6.53 4.43
N LYS A 132 23.61 -6.68 3.47
CA LYS A 132 23.93 -7.14 2.10
C LYS A 132 23.50 -6.21 0.97
N VAL A 133 22.58 -5.26 1.20
CA VAL A 133 21.97 -4.45 0.13
C VAL A 133 22.11 -2.94 0.34
N GLY A 134 21.64 -2.41 1.46
CA GLY A 134 21.60 -0.98 1.75
C GLY A 134 22.99 -0.33 1.73
N GLY A 135 23.07 0.87 1.15
CA GLY A 135 24.34 1.60 0.99
C GLY A 135 25.30 0.99 -0.02
N ARG A 136 24.98 -0.14 -0.65
CA ARG A 136 25.81 -0.82 -1.65
C ARG A 136 25.24 -0.63 -3.05
N ASN A 137 26.04 -0.89 -4.09
CA ASN A 137 25.63 -0.88 -5.50
C ASN A 137 25.05 0.47 -6.00
N PRO A 138 24.98 0.73 -7.32
CA PRO A 138 24.56 2.04 -7.82
C PRO A 138 23.12 2.43 -7.44
N TYR A 139 22.19 1.48 -7.31
CA TYR A 139 20.77 1.80 -7.06
C TYR A 139 20.42 1.97 -5.57
N TRP A 140 21.27 1.50 -4.66
CA TRP A 140 21.10 1.60 -3.20
C TRP A 140 22.18 2.44 -2.49
N LYS A 141 23.20 2.96 -3.18
CA LYS A 141 24.32 3.75 -2.59
C LYS A 141 23.90 4.83 -1.58
N LYS A 142 22.78 5.53 -1.83
CA LYS A 142 22.26 6.62 -0.98
C LYS A 142 21.07 6.22 -0.07
N ARG A 143 20.78 4.93 0.05
CA ARG A 143 19.60 4.41 0.75
C ARG A 143 19.98 3.21 1.60
N LYS A 144 19.73 3.29 2.90
CA LYS A 144 19.94 2.23 3.89
C LYS A 144 18.80 2.24 4.89
N ILE A 145 18.45 1.07 5.42
CA ILE A 145 17.62 1.00 6.63
C ILE A 145 18.53 1.33 7.81
N PRO A 146 18.22 2.35 8.65
CA PRO A 146 19.07 2.70 9.77
C PRO A 146 19.19 1.55 10.79
N SER A 147 20.24 1.59 11.62
CA SER A 147 20.45 0.63 12.71
C SER A 147 19.48 0.89 13.86
N GLY A 148 19.11 -0.17 14.59
CA GLY A 148 18.27 -0.07 15.79
C GLY A 148 16.94 -0.82 15.68
N ILE A 149 16.46 -1.29 16.83
CA ILE A 149 15.24 -2.11 16.97
C ILE A 149 13.98 -1.39 16.48
N THR A 150 13.93 -0.07 16.62
CA THR A 150 12.80 0.77 16.19
C THR A 150 12.44 0.58 14.73
N TYR A 151 13.43 0.43 13.84
CA TYR A 151 13.16 0.31 12.40
C TYR A 151 12.64 -1.08 12.01
N LYS A 152 13.05 -2.12 12.74
CA LYS A 152 12.45 -3.45 12.65
C LYS A 152 11.00 -3.44 13.14
N LYS A 153 10.74 -2.80 14.28
CA LYS A 153 9.38 -2.64 14.81
C LYS A 153 8.48 -1.89 13.81
N ASN A 154 8.97 -0.80 13.23
CA ASN A 154 8.21 -0.06 12.21
C ASN A 154 7.93 -0.92 10.97
N PHE A 155 8.94 -1.64 10.46
CA PHE A 155 8.75 -2.59 9.36
C PHE A 155 7.65 -3.61 9.69
N ASN A 156 7.73 -4.26 10.85
CA ASN A 156 6.74 -5.25 11.28
C ASN A 156 5.35 -4.64 11.40
N ASN A 157 5.23 -3.46 12.02
CA ASN A 157 3.96 -2.75 12.16
C ASN A 157 3.29 -2.47 10.81
N ILE A 158 4.05 -2.10 9.78
CA ILE A 158 3.52 -1.88 8.44
C ILE A 158 3.15 -3.19 7.75
N PHE A 159 4.04 -4.18 7.74
CA PHE A 159 3.80 -5.42 6.99
C PHE A 159 2.86 -6.41 7.70
N ASN A 160 2.53 -6.20 8.97
CA ASN A 160 1.37 -6.84 9.62
C ASN A 160 0.03 -6.31 9.10
N GLN A 161 0.03 -5.19 8.36
CA GLN A 161 -1.16 -4.60 7.74
C GLN A 161 -1.32 -5.03 6.28
N ILE A 162 -0.74 -6.15 5.82
CA ILE A 162 -0.84 -6.60 4.41
C ILE A 162 -2.28 -6.55 3.86
N PRO A 163 -3.32 -7.06 4.56
CA PRO A 163 -4.69 -6.96 4.09
C PRO A 163 -5.17 -5.52 3.87
N VAL A 164 -4.77 -4.59 4.73
CA VAL A 164 -5.12 -3.16 4.61
C VAL A 164 -4.27 -2.46 3.54
N LEU A 165 -2.99 -2.83 3.43
CA LEU A 165 -1.98 -2.23 2.57
C LEU A 165 -2.17 -2.58 1.10
N TYR A 166 -2.52 -3.83 0.81
CA TYR A 166 -2.69 -4.37 -0.54
C TYR A 166 -4.16 -4.58 -0.92
N GLY A 167 -5.06 -4.77 0.06
CA GLY A 167 -6.41 -5.25 -0.19
C GLY A 167 -6.47 -6.76 -0.48
N GLU A 168 -5.41 -7.48 -0.14
CA GLU A 168 -5.25 -8.92 -0.40
C GLU A 168 -4.79 -9.61 0.90
N GLN A 169 -5.30 -10.82 1.17
CA GLN A 169 -4.93 -11.57 2.38
C GLN A 169 -3.47 -12.05 2.38
N SER A 170 -2.88 -12.19 1.20
CA SER A 170 -1.47 -12.51 1.05
C SER A 170 -0.90 -11.92 -0.23
N ILE A 171 0.42 -11.73 -0.26
CA ILE A 171 1.15 -11.15 -1.40
C ILE A 171 2.32 -12.04 -1.82
N ASN A 172 2.71 -11.96 -3.09
CA ASN A 172 3.92 -12.61 -3.60
C ASN A 172 5.20 -11.80 -3.34
N LEU A 173 6.35 -12.43 -3.58
CA LEU A 173 7.67 -11.82 -3.38
C LEU A 173 7.86 -10.49 -4.14
N PHE A 174 7.39 -10.40 -5.38
CA PHE A 174 7.60 -9.22 -6.22
C PHE A 174 6.67 -8.06 -5.86
N GLN A 175 5.45 -8.35 -5.39
CA GLN A 175 4.57 -7.35 -4.76
C GLN A 175 5.28 -6.73 -3.55
N PHE A 176 5.78 -7.58 -2.63
CA PHE A 176 6.53 -7.14 -1.46
C PHE A 176 7.78 -6.32 -1.83
N LEU A 177 8.67 -6.88 -2.65
CA LEU A 177 9.95 -6.26 -2.98
C LEU A 177 9.78 -4.94 -3.75
N GLY A 178 8.79 -4.85 -4.65
CA GLY A 178 8.53 -3.62 -5.39
C GLY A 178 8.05 -2.49 -4.46
N LEU A 179 7.08 -2.77 -3.58
CA LEU A 179 6.56 -1.76 -2.67
C LEU A 179 7.56 -1.38 -1.59
N VAL A 180 8.24 -2.36 -0.95
CA VAL A 180 9.25 -2.06 0.07
C VAL A 180 10.40 -1.24 -0.53
N SER A 181 10.74 -1.46 -1.80
CA SER A 181 11.76 -0.66 -2.49
C SER A 181 11.34 0.79 -2.70
N ALA A 182 10.06 1.03 -2.98
CA ALA A 182 9.50 2.38 -3.02
C ALA A 182 9.48 3.00 -1.61
N MET A 183 9.02 2.28 -0.59
CA MET A 183 8.96 2.78 0.79
C MET A 183 10.35 3.14 1.34
N ILE A 184 11.38 2.33 1.08
CA ILE A 184 12.76 2.66 1.49
C ILE A 184 13.25 3.90 0.75
N ASN A 185 12.84 4.09 -0.52
CA ASN A 185 13.19 5.30 -1.27
C ASN A 185 12.62 6.57 -0.64
N GLU A 186 11.34 6.50 -0.27
CA GLU A 186 10.57 7.63 0.24
C GLU A 186 10.93 7.91 1.70
N THR A 187 10.83 6.91 2.57
CA THR A 187 11.00 7.08 4.02
C THR A 187 12.46 7.04 4.48
N GLY A 188 13.42 6.85 3.56
CA GLY A 188 14.81 6.60 3.90
C GLY A 188 15.02 5.31 4.70
N GLY A 189 14.14 4.31 4.51
CA GLY A 189 14.18 3.03 5.22
C GLY A 189 13.70 3.10 6.67
N LYS A 190 13.05 4.19 7.09
CA LYS A 190 12.53 4.34 8.46
C LYS A 190 11.20 3.62 8.69
N PHE A 191 10.49 3.27 7.61
CA PHE A 191 9.15 2.66 7.61
C PHE A 191 8.14 3.44 8.47
N LYS A 192 8.29 4.76 8.48
CA LYS A 192 7.42 5.70 9.18
C LYS A 192 6.98 6.74 8.15
N PRO A 193 5.71 7.15 8.14
CA PRO A 193 5.27 8.22 7.27
C PRO A 193 6.06 9.50 7.50
N ILE A 194 6.55 10.08 6.41
CA ILE A 194 7.27 11.35 6.44
C ILE A 194 6.57 12.35 5.52
N ARG A 195 6.64 13.62 5.91
CA ARG A 195 6.24 14.73 5.05
C ARG A 195 7.34 15.01 4.03
N GLU A 196 6.96 15.39 2.82
CA GLU A 196 7.90 15.78 1.77
C GLU A 196 8.53 17.15 2.07
N SER A 197 9.53 17.20 2.95
CA SER A 197 10.44 18.33 3.12
C SER A 197 11.60 17.97 4.06
N ASN A 198 12.80 18.46 3.75
CA ASN A 198 13.96 18.36 4.64
C ASN A 198 14.12 19.61 5.52
N TRP A 199 13.24 20.61 5.39
CA TRP A 199 13.31 21.84 6.16
C TRP A 199 12.89 21.62 7.62
N VAL A 200 13.66 22.19 8.54
CA VAL A 200 13.40 22.10 9.98
C VAL A 200 12.25 23.03 10.37
N SER A 201 12.24 24.27 9.89
CA SER A 201 11.22 25.27 10.22
C SER A 201 9.92 25.09 9.44
N LEU A 202 8.80 25.45 10.06
CA LEU A 202 7.47 25.38 9.45
C LEU A 202 7.36 26.29 8.22
N LEU A 203 7.91 27.52 8.30
CA LEU A 203 7.99 28.45 7.16
C LEU A 203 8.78 27.87 6.00
N GLY A 204 9.91 27.20 6.26
CA GLY A 204 10.71 26.56 5.22
C GLY A 204 9.94 25.45 4.51
N ARG A 205 9.18 24.64 5.24
CA ARG A 205 8.31 23.61 4.68
C ARG A 205 7.14 24.19 3.88
N LEU A 206 6.50 25.25 4.37
CA LEU A 206 5.44 25.95 3.65
C LEU A 206 5.95 26.54 2.31
N LYS A 207 7.10 27.22 2.34
CA LYS A 207 7.78 27.73 1.13
C LYS A 207 8.12 26.60 0.15
N TYR A 208 8.61 25.47 0.66
CA TYR A 208 8.90 24.29 -0.16
C TYR A 208 7.65 23.76 -0.87
N ALA A 209 6.53 23.64 -0.15
CA ALA A 209 5.28 23.15 -0.72
C ALA A 209 4.69 24.10 -1.78
N TYR A 210 4.96 25.40 -1.64
CA TYR A 210 4.66 26.39 -2.66
C TYR A 210 5.53 26.27 -3.90
N GLY A 211 6.83 26.02 -3.74
CA GLY A 211 7.81 26.12 -4.81
C GLY A 211 7.68 25.03 -5.88
N THR A 212 8.15 25.36 -7.08
CA THR A 212 8.19 24.44 -8.24
C THR A 212 9.57 23.78 -8.45
N ASN A 213 10.55 24.09 -7.60
CA ASN A 213 11.95 23.67 -7.76
C ASN A 213 12.49 23.96 -9.18
N GLY A 214 12.34 25.20 -9.64
CA GLY A 214 12.72 25.62 -10.99
C GLY A 214 11.90 24.93 -12.08
N GLY A 215 10.58 24.76 -11.86
CA GLY A 215 9.67 24.11 -12.81
C GLY A 215 9.71 22.57 -12.83
N LYS A 216 10.62 21.93 -12.07
CA LYS A 216 10.75 20.46 -12.01
C LYS A 216 9.61 19.77 -11.25
N LYS A 217 8.85 20.52 -10.46
CA LYS A 217 7.69 20.06 -9.69
C LYS A 217 6.53 21.04 -9.84
N LYS A 218 5.32 20.51 -9.67
CA LYS A 218 4.12 21.34 -9.52
C LYS A 218 4.05 21.92 -8.11
N SER A 219 3.55 23.15 -7.99
CA SER A 219 3.21 23.76 -6.71
C SER A 219 1.98 23.10 -6.12
N TYR A 220 1.97 22.83 -4.81
CA TYR A 220 0.78 22.31 -4.13
C TYR A 220 -0.36 23.34 -4.00
N ASN A 221 -0.12 24.59 -4.39
CA ASN A 221 -1.13 25.66 -4.46
C ASN A 221 -1.89 25.66 -5.81
N ASP A 222 -1.70 24.64 -6.66
CA ASP A 222 -2.38 24.48 -7.94
C ASP A 222 -3.89 24.23 -7.74
N SER A 223 -4.70 25.19 -8.23
CA SER A 223 -6.16 25.20 -8.07
C SER A 223 -6.89 24.06 -8.77
N LYS A 224 -6.23 23.32 -9.68
CA LYS A 224 -6.83 22.15 -10.35
C LYS A 224 -6.96 20.93 -9.43
N SER A 225 -6.24 20.89 -8.31
CA SER A 225 -6.17 19.70 -7.43
C SER A 225 -6.18 20.02 -5.94
N ALA A 226 -6.29 21.30 -5.58
CA ALA A 226 -6.35 21.82 -4.22
C ALA A 226 -7.11 23.16 -4.20
N LYS A 227 -7.63 23.58 -3.04
CA LYS A 227 -8.01 24.98 -2.85
C LYS A 227 -6.75 25.81 -2.65
N SER A 228 -6.61 26.91 -3.39
CA SER A 228 -5.49 27.82 -3.21
C SER A 228 -5.55 28.48 -1.82
N VAL A 229 -4.40 28.91 -1.30
CA VAL A 229 -4.34 29.71 -0.06
C VAL A 229 -5.23 30.94 -0.19
N HIS A 230 -5.23 31.61 -1.35
CA HIS A 230 -6.10 32.75 -1.57
C HIS A 230 -7.58 32.41 -1.30
N GLN A 231 -8.07 31.27 -1.81
CA GLN A 231 -9.45 30.84 -1.57
C GLN A 231 -9.70 30.58 -0.08
N LEU A 232 -8.80 29.87 0.60
CA LEU A 232 -8.99 29.47 2.00
C LEU A 232 -8.91 30.63 2.99
N ILE A 233 -8.00 31.60 2.80
CA ILE A 233 -7.92 32.77 3.69
C ILE A 233 -9.10 33.74 3.51
N HIS A 234 -9.92 33.57 2.47
CA HIS A 234 -11.17 34.30 2.25
C HIS A 234 -12.42 33.47 2.58
N ASP A 235 -12.27 32.18 2.88
CA ASP A 235 -13.37 31.31 3.29
C ASP A 235 -13.71 31.55 4.78
N PRO A 236 -14.93 32.00 5.11
CA PRO A 236 -15.30 32.34 6.48
C PRO A 236 -15.30 31.13 7.42
N ASP A 237 -15.63 29.93 6.93
CA ASP A 237 -15.62 28.71 7.74
C ASP A 237 -14.18 28.30 8.08
N PHE A 238 -13.29 28.39 7.08
CA PHE A 238 -11.87 28.12 7.27
C PHE A 238 -11.24 29.12 8.27
N VAL A 239 -11.49 30.41 8.08
CA VAL A 239 -11.00 31.46 8.97
C VAL A 239 -11.50 31.24 10.39
N ARG A 240 -12.79 30.94 10.57
CA ARG A 240 -13.38 30.67 11.89
C ARG A 240 -12.75 29.46 12.57
N ALA A 241 -12.43 28.40 11.82
CA ALA A 241 -11.85 27.19 12.38
C ALA A 241 -10.35 27.31 12.74
N HIS A 242 -9.59 28.11 12.01
CA HIS A 242 -8.13 28.08 12.07
C HIS A 242 -7.48 29.38 12.55
N LYS A 243 -8.16 30.53 12.50
CA LYS A 243 -7.56 31.80 12.91
C LYS A 243 -7.37 31.84 14.43
N THR A 244 -6.11 31.92 14.85
CA THR A 244 -5.71 32.08 16.25
C THR A 244 -5.38 33.55 16.56
N PRO A 245 -5.23 33.92 17.85
CA PRO A 245 -4.66 35.20 18.24
C PRO A 245 -3.29 35.44 17.57
N GLY A 246 -3.03 36.69 17.16
CA GLY A 246 -1.79 37.06 16.46
C GLY A 246 -1.84 36.95 14.93
N VAL A 247 -2.83 36.27 14.35
CA VAL A 247 -3.01 36.22 12.89
C VAL A 247 -3.59 37.53 12.36
N ARG A 248 -2.78 38.29 11.60
CA ARG A 248 -3.20 39.54 10.96
C ARG A 248 -3.80 39.25 9.59
N LEU A 249 -5.06 38.84 9.56
CA LEU A 249 -5.73 38.40 8.34
C LEU A 249 -5.79 39.49 7.25
N SER A 250 -6.03 40.75 7.65
CA SER A 250 -6.00 41.89 6.73
C SER A 250 -4.62 42.11 6.10
N TYR A 251 -3.53 41.84 6.84
CA TYR A 251 -2.17 41.89 6.31
C TYR A 251 -1.93 40.76 5.29
N LEU A 252 -2.28 39.51 5.64
CA LEU A 252 -2.12 38.37 4.73
C LEU A 252 -2.86 38.57 3.40
N ARG A 253 -4.07 39.13 3.43
CA ARG A 253 -4.89 39.34 2.22
C ARG A 253 -4.34 40.39 1.24
N LYS A 254 -3.35 41.21 1.64
CA LYS A 254 -2.67 42.16 0.74
C LYS A 254 -1.76 41.49 -0.29
N PHE A 255 -1.38 40.24 -0.08
CA PHE A 255 -0.42 39.53 -0.93
C PHE A 255 -1.10 38.60 -1.95
N ASN A 256 -0.42 38.36 -3.08
CA ASN A 256 -0.93 37.47 -4.11
C ASN A 256 -0.67 35.98 -3.78
N TRP A 257 -1.66 35.34 -3.18
CA TRP A 257 -1.60 33.91 -2.80
C TRP A 257 -2.14 32.93 -3.87
N ARG A 258 -2.43 33.39 -5.10
CA ARG A 258 -3.03 32.53 -6.15
C ARG A 258 -2.00 31.73 -6.97
N GLY A 259 -0.74 32.15 -6.98
CA GLY A 259 0.31 31.57 -7.84
C GLY A 259 1.07 30.39 -7.25
N SER A 260 2.06 29.92 -8.01
CA SER A 260 3.02 28.87 -7.64
C SER A 260 4.31 29.40 -7.00
N THR A 261 4.36 30.70 -6.70
CA THR A 261 5.51 31.36 -6.10
C THR A 261 5.11 31.87 -4.73
N PHE A 262 5.90 31.53 -3.72
CA PHE A 262 5.67 32.03 -2.36
C PHE A 262 5.83 33.56 -2.34
N PRO A 263 4.85 34.34 -1.83
CA PRO A 263 4.93 35.79 -1.82
C PRO A 263 6.14 36.31 -1.03
N LYS A 264 6.70 37.46 -1.44
CA LYS A 264 7.71 38.18 -0.65
C LYS A 264 7.01 38.86 0.53
N VAL A 265 6.87 38.14 1.64
CA VAL A 265 6.18 38.58 2.85
C VAL A 265 6.97 38.16 4.09
N SER A 266 6.94 39.00 5.14
CA SER A 266 7.44 38.66 6.47
C SER A 266 6.26 38.20 7.33
N LEU A 267 6.35 36.98 7.86
CA LEU A 267 5.28 36.33 8.61
C LEU A 267 5.71 36.11 10.06
N ASN A 268 4.80 36.32 11.00
CA ASN A 268 4.97 35.85 12.37
C ASN A 268 4.59 34.35 12.48
N ASP A 269 4.89 33.74 13.62
CA ASP A 269 4.66 32.30 13.81
C ASP A 269 3.18 31.91 13.70
N ALA A 270 2.27 32.71 14.26
CA ALA A 270 0.83 32.48 14.17
C ALA A 270 0.33 32.49 12.71
N GLU A 271 0.85 33.40 11.89
CA GLU A 271 0.54 33.47 10.46
C GLU A 271 1.09 32.28 9.68
N VAL A 272 2.30 31.81 10.02
CA VAL A 272 2.88 30.59 9.42
C VAL A 272 2.03 29.37 9.77
N GLU A 273 1.66 29.21 11.04
CA GLU A 273 0.80 28.11 11.49
C GLU A 273 -0.57 28.13 10.82
N PHE A 274 -1.20 29.31 10.72
CA PHE A 274 -2.48 29.50 10.04
C PHE A 274 -2.39 29.12 8.56
N LEU A 275 -1.34 29.56 7.85
CA LEU A 275 -1.13 29.20 6.44
C LEU A 275 -0.81 27.71 6.24
N CYS A 276 -0.18 27.05 7.22
CA CYS A 276 0.02 25.61 7.19
C CYS A 276 -1.29 24.80 7.31
N GLN A 277 -2.40 25.42 7.74
CA GLN A 277 -3.71 24.79 7.65
C GLN A 277 -4.29 24.78 6.24
N CYS A 278 -3.69 25.49 5.27
CA CYS A 278 -4.16 25.47 3.90
C CYS A 278 -3.74 24.18 3.16
N ASP A 279 -4.49 23.82 2.11
CA ASP A 279 -4.26 22.61 1.30
C ASP A 279 -2.82 22.50 0.79
N VAL A 280 -2.21 23.64 0.39
CA VAL A 280 -0.83 23.71 -0.10
C VAL A 280 0.16 23.02 0.83
N TYR A 281 -0.04 23.10 2.15
CA TYR A 281 0.80 22.44 3.12
C TYR A 281 0.17 21.13 3.60
N LYS A 282 -1.11 21.17 3.99
CA LYS A 282 -1.81 20.02 4.58
C LYS A 282 -1.71 18.78 3.68
N PHE A 283 -1.81 18.97 2.35
CA PHE A 283 -1.87 17.91 1.35
C PHE A 283 -0.62 17.82 0.45
N SER A 284 0.53 18.30 0.95
CA SER A 284 1.80 18.44 0.21
C SER A 284 2.69 17.20 0.14
N GLY A 285 2.15 15.99 0.36
CA GLY A 285 2.97 14.77 0.45
C GLY A 285 3.21 14.32 1.88
N LEU A 286 2.48 13.31 2.34
CA LEU A 286 2.69 12.59 3.61
C LEU A 286 2.37 11.10 3.43
N GLY A 287 3.21 10.21 3.96
CA GLY A 287 2.92 8.77 3.91
C GLY A 287 4.14 7.88 3.82
N LEU A 288 3.89 6.57 3.68
CA LEU A 288 4.89 5.55 3.32
C LEU A 288 5.27 5.63 1.83
N ILE A 289 4.33 6.13 1.03
CA ILE A 289 4.53 6.69 -0.30
C ILE A 289 3.99 8.12 -0.27
N GLN A 290 4.35 8.94 -1.25
CA GLN A 290 3.88 10.33 -1.31
C GLN A 290 2.37 10.39 -1.60
N THR A 291 1.54 10.55 -0.56
CA THR A 291 0.12 10.89 -0.73
C THR A 291 0.01 12.40 -0.91
N THR A 292 -0.48 12.83 -2.06
CA THR A 292 -0.52 14.23 -2.45
C THR A 292 -1.92 14.63 -2.90
N TRP A 293 -2.25 15.91 -2.75
CA TRP A 293 -3.47 16.55 -3.25
C TRP A 293 -4.75 16.22 -2.51
N ARG A 294 -5.65 17.21 -2.44
CA ARG A 294 -6.93 17.12 -1.76
C ARG A 294 -7.76 15.89 -2.18
N PRO A 295 -7.88 15.51 -3.48
CA PRO A 295 -8.66 14.32 -3.87
C PRO A 295 -8.12 12.98 -3.32
N ALA A 296 -6.82 12.86 -3.06
CA ALA A 296 -6.28 11.68 -2.40
C ALA A 296 -6.64 11.68 -0.91
N TYR A 297 -6.46 12.82 -0.24
CA TYR A 297 -6.79 12.96 1.17
C TYR A 297 -8.29 12.80 1.44
N LYS A 298 -9.19 13.28 0.58
CA LYS A 298 -10.64 13.03 0.70
C LYS A 298 -11.02 11.56 0.77
N ARG A 299 -10.29 10.69 0.06
CA ARG A 299 -10.50 9.24 0.13
C ARG A 299 -10.10 8.68 1.49
N ILE A 300 -9.06 9.24 2.10
CA ILE A 300 -8.65 8.91 3.47
C ILE A 300 -9.67 9.43 4.48
N ILE A 301 -10.16 10.66 4.30
CA ILE A 301 -11.24 11.22 5.14
C ILE A 301 -12.46 10.29 5.12
N ASN A 302 -12.91 9.88 3.94
CA ASN A 302 -14.05 8.96 3.82
C ASN A 302 -13.78 7.63 4.54
N TYR A 303 -12.55 7.09 4.46
CA TYR A 303 -12.19 5.90 5.23
C TYR A 303 -12.28 6.14 6.74
N VAL A 304 -11.76 7.26 7.26
CA VAL A 304 -11.80 7.60 8.70
C VAL A 304 -13.24 7.80 9.17
N LEU A 305 -14.05 8.56 8.43
CA LEU A 305 -15.46 8.80 8.77
C LEU A 305 -16.27 7.49 8.79
N ASN A 306 -15.93 6.53 7.93
CA ASN A 306 -16.59 5.22 7.87
C ASN A 306 -15.85 4.12 8.65
N TYR A 307 -14.84 4.48 9.45
CA TYR A 307 -14.03 3.49 10.17
C TYR A 307 -14.89 2.71 11.18
N ARG A 308 -14.80 1.37 11.14
CA ARG A 308 -15.55 0.46 12.03
C ARG A 308 -14.65 -0.35 12.96
N GLY A 309 -13.33 -0.11 12.92
CA GLY A 309 -12.38 -0.79 13.78
C GLY A 309 -12.27 -0.16 15.17
N THR A 310 -11.37 -0.71 15.98
CA THR A 310 -11.19 -0.35 17.39
C THR A 310 -9.99 0.56 17.64
N ASN A 311 -9.23 0.96 16.61
CA ASN A 311 -8.05 1.81 16.80
C ASN A 311 -8.43 3.16 17.46
N PRO A 312 -7.91 3.47 18.65
CA PRO A 312 -8.33 4.66 19.41
C PRO A 312 -7.93 5.97 18.74
N ARG A 313 -6.78 6.02 18.06
CA ARG A 313 -6.34 7.23 17.34
C ARG A 313 -7.25 7.52 16.16
N ILE A 314 -7.62 6.50 15.37
CA ILE A 314 -8.54 6.69 14.23
C ILE A 314 -9.92 7.10 14.75
N ASN A 315 -10.42 6.47 15.80
CA ASN A 315 -11.71 6.81 16.41
C ASN A 315 -11.73 8.23 16.98
N ASN A 316 -10.65 8.68 17.63
CA ASN A 316 -10.53 10.06 18.12
C ASN A 316 -10.64 11.09 16.97
N VAL A 317 -9.84 10.90 15.91
CA VAL A 317 -9.90 11.80 14.73
C VAL A 317 -11.26 11.72 14.03
N LYS A 318 -11.86 10.53 13.95
CA LYS A 318 -13.21 10.34 13.40
C LYS A 318 -14.24 11.16 14.17
N MET A 319 -14.22 11.16 15.51
CA MET A 319 -15.16 11.95 16.31
C MET A 319 -15.03 13.45 16.01
N ASN A 320 -13.79 13.95 15.96
CA ASN A 320 -13.52 15.35 15.60
C ASN A 320 -14.03 15.68 14.19
N TRP A 321 -13.83 14.80 13.22
CA TRP A 321 -14.20 15.07 11.84
C TRP A 321 -15.71 14.92 11.55
N ARG A 322 -16.43 14.08 12.31
CA ARG A 322 -17.86 13.86 12.10
C ARG A 322 -18.69 15.12 12.27
N ILE A 323 -18.29 16.04 13.14
CA ILE A 323 -19.01 17.30 13.37
C ILE A 323 -19.05 18.19 12.12
N HIS A 324 -18.14 17.96 11.16
CA HIS A 324 -18.07 18.72 9.91
C HIS A 324 -18.93 18.12 8.78
N GLY A 325 -19.56 16.97 9.00
CA GLY A 325 -20.51 16.33 8.09
C GLY A 325 -19.88 15.55 6.92
N ASN A 326 -19.16 16.22 6.02
CA ASN A 326 -18.66 15.59 4.78
C ASN A 326 -17.15 15.80 4.53
N ALA A 327 -16.60 15.02 3.60
CA ALA A 327 -15.15 15.02 3.34
C ALA A 327 -14.59 16.34 2.79
N ASP A 328 -15.37 17.16 2.09
CA ASP A 328 -14.90 18.48 1.67
C ASP A 328 -14.81 19.44 2.85
N LYS A 329 -15.84 19.49 3.70
CA LYS A 329 -15.80 20.32 4.90
C LYS A 329 -14.70 19.85 5.86
N VAL A 330 -14.51 18.54 6.06
CA VAL A 330 -13.37 18.03 6.83
C VAL A 330 -12.03 18.43 6.21
N ALA A 331 -11.88 18.39 4.88
CA ALA A 331 -10.63 18.81 4.26
C ALA A 331 -10.31 20.30 4.50
N ASP A 332 -11.33 21.16 4.55
CA ASP A 332 -11.17 22.57 4.92
C ASP A 332 -10.84 22.73 6.42
N LEU A 333 -11.60 22.06 7.28
CA LEU A 333 -11.64 22.35 8.72
C LEU A 333 -10.70 21.49 9.58
N SER A 334 -10.21 20.36 9.06
CA SER A 334 -9.19 19.54 9.75
C SER A 334 -7.86 20.28 9.89
N LYS A 335 -7.10 19.96 10.93
CA LYS A 335 -5.79 20.56 11.19
C LYS A 335 -4.66 19.71 10.59
N TYR A 336 -3.58 20.32 10.11
CA TYR A 336 -2.42 19.55 9.60
C TYR A 336 -1.81 18.64 10.68
N GLN A 337 -1.90 19.04 11.96
CA GLN A 337 -1.45 18.25 13.10
C GLN A 337 -2.26 16.96 13.27
N GLU A 338 -3.57 16.99 12.97
CA GLU A 338 -4.41 15.77 12.99
C GLU A 338 -3.94 14.79 11.92
N TRP A 339 -3.54 15.29 10.75
CA TRP A 339 -2.96 14.45 9.69
C TRP A 339 -1.61 13.85 10.11
N GLU A 340 -0.74 14.65 10.73
CA GLU A 340 0.55 14.16 11.22
C GLU A 340 0.39 13.13 12.34
N TYR A 341 -0.58 13.33 13.23
CA TYR A 341 -0.98 12.40 14.27
C TYR A 341 -1.55 11.11 13.65
N LEU A 342 -2.55 11.22 12.78
CA LEU A 342 -3.26 10.09 12.17
C LEU A 342 -2.32 9.20 11.34
N PHE A 343 -1.42 9.79 10.54
CA PHE A 343 -0.48 9.03 9.72
C PHE A 343 0.59 8.30 10.55
N GLN A 344 0.74 8.55 11.86
CA GLN A 344 1.61 7.69 12.67
C GLN A 344 0.99 6.30 12.91
N GLU A 345 -0.31 6.12 12.68
CA GLU A 345 -0.95 4.80 12.79
C GLU A 345 -0.64 3.94 11.56
N PRO A 346 -0.03 2.76 11.75
CA PRO A 346 0.29 1.83 10.66
C PRO A 346 -0.91 1.51 9.76
N GLU A 347 -2.10 1.39 10.33
CA GLU A 347 -3.32 1.09 9.59
C GLU A 347 -3.66 2.22 8.61
N VAL A 348 -3.65 3.47 9.05
CA VAL A 348 -3.94 4.63 8.18
C VAL A 348 -2.85 4.79 7.13
N ALA A 349 -1.59 4.69 7.55
CA ALA A 349 -0.45 4.78 6.65
C ALA A 349 -0.53 3.74 5.52
N SER A 350 -0.95 2.52 5.87
CA SER A 350 -1.17 1.41 4.93
C SER A 350 -2.40 1.65 4.06
N LYS A 351 -3.50 2.13 4.65
CA LYS A 351 -4.72 2.43 3.91
C LYS A 351 -4.51 3.54 2.88
N ALA A 352 -3.70 4.54 3.19
CA ALA A 352 -3.34 5.60 2.24
C ALA A 352 -2.66 5.03 0.98
N VAL A 353 -1.74 4.08 1.15
CA VAL A 353 -1.10 3.36 0.04
C VAL A 353 -2.13 2.56 -0.77
N PHE A 354 -3.04 1.84 -0.09
CA PHE A 354 -4.10 1.09 -0.76
C PHE A 354 -5.04 1.99 -1.57
N LEU A 355 -5.47 3.12 -1.01
CA LEU A 355 -6.34 4.08 -1.70
C LEU A 355 -5.63 4.72 -2.92
N HIS A 356 -4.31 4.89 -2.86
CA HIS A 356 -3.52 5.27 -4.02
C HIS A 356 -3.52 4.16 -5.09
N ASN A 357 -3.38 2.91 -4.67
CA ASN A 357 -3.42 1.73 -5.54
C ASN A 357 -4.76 1.53 -6.28
N GLN A 358 -5.90 1.81 -5.64
CA GLN A 358 -7.24 1.53 -6.20
C GLN A 358 -7.49 2.09 -7.62
N ARG A 359 -6.81 3.18 -8.02
CA ARG A 359 -7.00 3.77 -9.36
C ARG A 359 -6.43 2.93 -10.51
N SER A 360 -5.39 2.15 -10.26
CA SER A 360 -4.69 1.41 -11.33
C SER A 360 -4.28 0.00 -10.93
N ARG A 361 -4.63 -0.44 -9.71
CA ARG A 361 -4.43 -1.79 -9.17
C ARG A 361 -2.99 -2.28 -9.35
N TYR A 362 -2.01 -1.39 -9.29
CA TYR A 362 -0.60 -1.68 -9.55
C TYR A 362 0.08 -2.56 -8.50
N LEU A 363 -0.53 -2.71 -7.33
CA LEU A 363 -0.11 -3.66 -6.31
C LEU A 363 -0.74 -5.04 -6.48
N SER A 364 -1.72 -5.22 -7.37
CA SER A 364 -2.43 -6.49 -7.57
C SER A 364 -1.96 -7.13 -8.87
N PHE A 365 -1.07 -8.13 -8.76
CA PHE A 365 -0.61 -8.88 -9.92
C PHE A 365 -0.11 -10.28 -9.54
N SER A 366 -0.43 -11.24 -10.41
CA SER A 366 0.17 -12.58 -10.36
C SER A 366 1.56 -12.60 -11.00
N VAL A 367 2.40 -13.49 -10.50
CA VAL A 367 3.70 -13.85 -11.07
C VAL A 367 3.75 -15.29 -11.59
N SER A 368 2.64 -16.03 -11.50
CA SER A 368 2.55 -17.39 -12.00
C SER A 368 2.83 -17.44 -13.51
N GLY A 369 3.59 -18.44 -13.95
CA GLY A 369 3.97 -18.62 -15.36
C GLY A 369 4.90 -17.54 -15.93
N LEU A 370 5.24 -16.48 -15.20
CA LEU A 370 6.08 -15.40 -15.72
C LEU A 370 7.57 -15.77 -15.70
N SER A 371 8.32 -15.28 -16.69
CA SER A 371 9.78 -15.28 -16.67
C SER A 371 10.32 -14.31 -15.62
N TYR A 372 11.57 -14.50 -15.20
CA TYR A 372 12.23 -13.63 -14.22
C TYR A 372 12.15 -12.14 -14.59
N GLN A 373 12.43 -11.81 -15.85
CA GLN A 373 12.39 -10.42 -16.32
C GLN A 373 10.98 -9.83 -16.29
N ARG A 374 9.95 -10.62 -16.60
CA ARG A 374 8.55 -10.16 -16.55
C ARG A 374 8.08 -9.95 -15.11
N MET A 375 8.54 -10.75 -14.15
CA MET A 375 8.29 -10.51 -12.72
C MET A 375 8.94 -9.21 -12.24
N LEU A 376 10.19 -8.94 -12.67
CA LEU A 376 10.86 -7.66 -12.40
C LEU A 376 10.13 -6.47 -13.01
N ASP A 377 9.61 -6.61 -14.23
CA ASP A 377 8.84 -5.54 -14.89
C ASP A 377 7.54 -5.22 -14.15
N LYS A 378 6.82 -6.24 -13.65
CA LYS A 378 5.64 -6.06 -12.81
C LYS A 378 5.97 -5.30 -11.53
N ALA A 379 7.04 -5.69 -10.83
CA ALA A 379 7.51 -4.97 -9.64
C ALA A 379 7.95 -3.54 -9.97
N GLY A 380 8.63 -3.33 -11.11
CA GLY A 380 9.01 -2.00 -11.59
C GLY A 380 7.80 -1.10 -11.85
N ASN A 381 6.67 -1.65 -12.31
CA ASN A 381 5.45 -0.88 -12.56
C ASN A 381 4.89 -0.22 -11.29
N ILE A 382 5.19 -0.76 -10.09
CA ILE A 382 4.90 -0.10 -8.82
C ILE A 382 5.60 1.27 -8.76
N GLY A 383 6.89 1.31 -9.14
CA GLY A 383 7.66 2.55 -9.22
C GLY A 383 7.12 3.54 -10.25
N TYR A 384 6.67 3.05 -11.41
CA TYR A 384 6.03 3.89 -12.43
C TYR A 384 4.77 4.56 -11.89
N ARG A 385 3.92 3.79 -11.20
CA ARG A 385 2.61 4.28 -10.73
C ARG A 385 2.71 5.21 -9.53
N ILE A 386 3.72 5.04 -8.69
CA ILE A 386 4.00 5.97 -7.58
C ILE A 386 4.72 7.23 -8.09
N GLY A 387 5.76 7.08 -8.92
CA GLY A 387 6.63 8.19 -9.32
C GLY A 387 6.29 8.85 -10.67
N GLY A 388 5.30 8.34 -11.39
CA GLY A 388 4.80 8.87 -12.67
C GLY A 388 5.77 8.81 -13.85
N THR A 389 6.95 8.17 -13.73
CA THR A 389 8.02 8.24 -14.74
C THR A 389 8.65 6.88 -15.04
N LYS A 390 9.13 6.69 -16.27
CA LYS A 390 9.91 5.50 -16.66
C LYS A 390 11.18 5.36 -15.80
N ARG A 391 11.84 6.47 -15.46
CA ARG A 391 12.98 6.48 -14.54
C ARG A 391 12.63 5.90 -13.16
N ALA A 392 11.44 6.18 -12.64
CA ALA A 392 10.98 5.58 -11.39
C ALA A 392 10.73 4.07 -11.53
N ARG A 393 10.15 3.64 -12.66
CA ARG A 393 9.99 2.22 -13.02
C ARG A 393 11.32 1.47 -12.97
N ASP A 394 12.29 1.93 -13.75
CA ASP A 394 13.56 1.25 -13.94
C ASP A 394 14.36 1.20 -12.63
N LYS A 395 14.28 2.27 -11.83
CA LYS A 395 14.89 2.31 -10.50
C LYS A 395 14.32 1.23 -9.58
N VAL A 396 12.99 1.08 -9.48
CA VAL A 396 12.38 0.03 -8.63
C VAL A 396 12.70 -1.35 -9.18
N ARG A 397 12.57 -1.56 -10.49
CA ARG A 397 12.92 -2.82 -11.17
C ARG A 397 14.34 -3.28 -10.82
N ASN A 398 15.33 -2.39 -10.98
CA ASN A 398 16.74 -2.73 -10.75
C ASN A 398 17.05 -2.92 -9.26
N ARG A 399 16.33 -2.22 -8.38
CA ARG A 399 16.44 -2.41 -6.93
C ARG A 399 15.94 -3.78 -6.48
N VAL A 400 14.82 -4.23 -7.04
CA VAL A 400 14.26 -5.56 -6.79
C VAL A 400 15.22 -6.65 -7.26
N ASP A 401 15.78 -6.51 -8.48
CA ASP A 401 16.79 -7.45 -8.98
C ASP A 401 17.99 -7.51 -8.04
N GLN A 402 18.52 -6.37 -7.59
CA GLN A 402 19.65 -6.36 -6.65
C GLN A 402 19.38 -7.03 -5.31
N ILE A 403 18.16 -6.92 -4.78
CA ILE A 403 17.76 -7.65 -3.57
C ILE A 403 17.82 -9.15 -3.85
N ILE A 404 17.21 -9.61 -4.96
CA ILE A 404 17.17 -11.03 -5.33
C ILE A 404 18.57 -11.59 -5.58
N GLN A 405 19.44 -10.85 -6.26
CA GLN A 405 20.84 -11.26 -6.47
C GLN A 405 21.61 -11.36 -5.15
N ALA A 406 21.37 -10.47 -4.19
CA ALA A 406 21.98 -10.55 -2.87
C ALA A 406 21.46 -11.76 -2.06
N MET A 407 20.18 -12.10 -2.18
CA MET A 407 19.61 -13.31 -1.57
C MET A 407 20.26 -14.57 -2.15
N LYS A 408 20.36 -14.68 -3.49
CA LYS A 408 21.01 -15.81 -4.17
C LYS A 408 22.47 -16.04 -3.75
N ARG A 409 23.20 -14.96 -3.45
CA ARG A 409 24.60 -15.05 -2.97
C ARG A 409 24.70 -15.45 -1.50
N SER A 410 23.70 -15.14 -0.69
CA SER A 410 23.70 -15.39 0.76
C SER A 410 23.20 -16.80 1.11
N GLY A 411 22.43 -17.42 0.22
CA GLY A 411 21.98 -18.82 0.34
C GLY A 411 22.91 -19.85 -0.31
N ARG A 412 24.17 -19.49 -0.61
CA ARG A 412 25.21 -20.42 -1.07
C ARG A 412 26.01 -20.96 0.11
#